data_AF-A0A9Q0LFR0-F1
#
_entry.id   AF-A0A9Q0LFR0-F1
#
_cell.length_a   1.000
_cell.length_b   1.000
_cell.length_c   1.000
_cell.angle_alpha   90.00
_cell.angle_beta   90.00
_cell.angle_gamma   90.00
#
_symmetry.space_group_name_H-M   'P 1'
#
loop_
_entity.id
_entity.type
_entity.pdbx_description
1 polymer ?
#
loop_
_entity_poly.entity_id
_entity_poly.type
_entity_poly.pdbx_seq_one_letter_code
_entity_poly.pdbx_strand_id
1 'polypeptide(L)'
;MSKELNKFELIFGKSFGPFKLGMILQEVINLLKKMYYKYGEVHLIYEEDDPIHRDLELYVENIGLKLLFCSKTQQLRIIKVVDFNKIKIVTKRYLNNRKVVLSSPDIKLTLDHVLNVIGPSYEGKFTRNKKFYLHHYPV
;
A
#
# COMPACT_ATOMS: atom_id res chain seq x y z
N MET A 1 22.62 15.35 5.40
CA MET A 1 22.01 14.33 6.28
C MET A 1 20.99 13.55 5.48
N SER A 2 21.21 12.25 5.22
CA SER A 2 20.19 11.39 4.60
C SER A 2 19.03 11.25 5.57
N LYS A 3 17.86 11.81 5.22
CA LYS A 3 16.63 11.64 6.01
C LYS A 3 16.30 10.15 6.03
N GLU A 4 16.20 9.56 7.23
CA GLU A 4 15.86 8.14 7.35
C GLU A 4 14.49 7.89 6.72
N LEU A 5 14.43 6.92 5.80
CA LEU A 5 13.24 6.67 5.02
C LEU A 5 12.15 6.03 5.88
N ASN A 6 10.90 6.41 5.66
CA ASN A 6 9.77 5.85 6.39
C ASN A 6 9.62 4.35 6.10
N LYS A 7 9.77 3.52 7.13
CA LYS A 7 9.60 2.06 7.04
C LYS A 7 8.17 1.65 7.41
N PHE A 8 7.41 1.16 6.44
CA PHE A 8 6.01 0.75 6.63
C PHE A 8 5.85 -0.75 6.43
N GLU A 9 5.08 -1.38 7.33
CA GLU A 9 4.70 -2.78 7.22
C GLU A 9 3.41 -2.91 6.40
N LEU A 10 3.46 -3.69 5.32
CA LEU A 10 2.31 -4.08 4.51
C LEU A 10 1.70 -5.36 5.08
N ILE A 11 0.43 -5.27 5.48
CA ILE A 11 -0.43 -6.40 5.83
C ILE A 11 -1.57 -6.44 4.80
N PHE A 12 -1.54 -7.45 3.93
CA PHE A 12 -2.51 -7.60 2.84
C PHE A 12 -3.96 -7.57 3.34
N GLY A 13 -4.81 -6.85 2.61
CA GLY A 13 -6.22 -6.70 2.93
C GLY A 13 -6.53 -5.98 4.25
N LYS A 14 -5.53 -5.45 4.95
CA LYS A 14 -5.72 -4.89 6.31
C LYS A 14 -5.12 -3.50 6.48
N SER A 15 -3.81 -3.35 6.29
CA SER A 15 -3.12 -2.10 6.66
C SER A 15 -1.79 -1.90 5.96
N PHE A 16 -1.38 -0.64 5.87
CA PHE A 16 -0.08 -0.22 5.39
C PHE A 16 0.51 0.83 6.33
N GLY A 17 1.51 0.42 7.12
CA GLY A 17 2.03 1.22 8.22
C GLY A 17 0.93 1.59 9.22
N PRO A 18 0.73 2.88 9.54
CA PRO A 18 -0.30 3.32 10.49
C PRO A 18 -1.72 3.35 9.90
N PHE A 19 -1.87 3.24 8.58
CA PHE A 19 -3.15 3.37 7.89
C PHE A 19 -3.82 2.01 7.73
N LYS A 20 -5.05 1.87 8.20
CA LYS A 20 -5.85 0.65 8.10
C LYS A 20 -7.05 0.89 7.18
N LEU A 21 -7.38 -0.09 6.34
CA LEU A 21 -8.61 -0.03 5.55
C LEU A 21 -9.82 0.10 6.49
N GLY A 22 -10.77 0.95 6.10
CA GLY A 22 -11.94 1.29 6.91
C GLY A 22 -11.76 2.43 7.91
N MET A 23 -10.53 2.94 8.13
CA MET A 23 -10.33 4.14 8.97
C MET A 23 -11.12 5.33 8.43
N ILE A 24 -11.71 6.12 9.31
CA ILE A 24 -12.47 7.29 8.92
C ILE A 24 -11.49 8.44 8.63
N LEU A 25 -11.80 9.32 7.67
CA LEU A 25 -10.97 10.47 7.29
C LEU A 25 -10.47 11.28 8.50
N GLN A 26 -11.34 11.54 9.47
CA GLN A 26 -10.99 12.27 10.69
C GLN A 26 -9.86 11.59 11.49
N GLU A 27 -9.90 10.25 11.62
CA GLU A 27 -8.87 9.49 12.33
C GLU A 27 -7.52 9.61 11.61
N VAL A 28 -7.54 9.52 10.28
CA VAL A 28 -6.35 9.68 9.44
C VAL A 28 -5.77 11.08 9.58
N ILE A 29 -6.60 12.12 9.48
CA ILE A 29 -6.16 13.52 9.64
C ILE A 29 -5.55 13.73 11.03
N ASN A 30 -6.17 13.22 12.09
CA ASN A 30 -5.64 13.32 13.45
C ASN A 30 -4.29 12.61 13.59
N LEU A 31 -4.12 11.46 12.94
CA LEU A 31 -2.85 10.74 12.91
C LEU A 31 -1.76 11.53 12.18
N LEU A 32 -2.08 12.11 11.02
CA LEU A 32 -1.16 12.92 10.23
C LEU A 32 -0.74 14.18 11.00
N LYS A 33 -1.68 14.86 11.66
CA LYS A 33 -1.41 16.02 12.52
C LYS A 33 -0.45 15.69 13.66
N LYS A 34 -0.68 14.58 14.39
CA LYS A 34 0.19 14.13 15.49
C LYS A 34 1.62 13.82 15.05
N MET A 35 1.80 13.45 13.79
CA MET A 35 3.09 13.07 13.20
C MET A 35 3.52 14.03 12.09
N TYR A 36 3.15 15.32 12.21
CA TYR A 36 3.43 16.31 11.17
C TYR A 36 4.92 16.41 10.81
N TYR A 37 5.82 16.31 11.80
CA TYR A 37 7.27 16.29 11.57
C TYR A 37 7.73 15.16 10.62
N LYS A 38 6.97 14.07 10.54
CA LYS A 38 7.28 12.88 9.73
C LYS A 38 6.65 12.93 8.34
N TYR A 39 5.42 13.42 8.23
CA TYR A 39 4.63 13.40 7.00
C TYR A 39 4.60 14.74 6.25
N GLY A 40 4.89 15.85 6.94
CA GLY A 40 4.91 17.20 6.41
C GLY A 40 3.60 17.60 5.76
N GLU A 41 3.68 18.21 4.58
CA GLU A 41 2.51 18.70 3.84
C GLU A 41 1.62 17.56 3.33
N VAL A 42 0.32 17.79 3.43
CA VAL A 42 -0.74 16.87 3.01
C VAL A 42 -1.75 17.67 2.22
N HIS A 43 -2.05 17.22 1.01
CA HIS A 43 -3.07 17.84 0.15
C HIS A 43 -4.37 17.05 0.25
N LEU A 44 -5.48 17.75 0.48
CA LEU A 44 -6.83 17.18 0.38
C LEU A 44 -7.41 17.58 -0.97
N ILE A 45 -7.74 16.58 -1.78
CA ILE A 45 -8.26 16.73 -3.13
C ILE A 45 -9.71 16.24 -3.12
N TYR A 46 -10.62 17.11 -3.51
CA TYR A 46 -12.06 16.87 -3.54
C TYR A 46 -12.75 17.77 -4.57
N GLU A 47 -13.98 17.42 -4.94
CA GLU A 47 -14.83 18.26 -5.78
C GLU A 47 -15.59 19.24 -4.86
N GLU A 48 -15.32 20.54 -4.98
CA GLU A 48 -15.91 21.55 -4.10
C GLU A 48 -17.42 21.70 -4.30
N ASP A 49 -17.88 21.58 -5.55
CA ASP A 49 -19.29 21.72 -5.92
C ASP A 49 -20.14 20.50 -5.50
N ASP A 50 -19.54 19.31 -5.47
CA ASP A 50 -20.22 18.08 -5.02
C ASP A 50 -19.25 17.10 -4.30
N PRO A 51 -18.91 17.39 -3.03
CA PRO A 51 -17.90 16.64 -2.28
C PRO A 51 -18.34 15.19 -1.94
N ILE A 52 -19.60 14.84 -2.19
CA ILE A 52 -20.17 13.52 -1.90
C ILE A 52 -20.23 12.65 -3.17
N HIS A 53 -20.09 13.23 -4.36
CA HIS A 53 -20.16 12.48 -5.61
C HIS A 53 -18.85 11.78 -5.96
N ARG A 54 -17.72 12.43 -5.71
CA ARG A 54 -16.39 11.87 -5.95
C ARG A 54 -15.70 11.45 -4.66
N ASP A 55 -14.89 10.41 -4.80
CA ASP A 55 -13.99 9.97 -3.73
C ASP A 55 -13.06 11.11 -3.32
N LEU A 56 -12.82 11.21 -2.02
CA LEU A 56 -11.83 12.13 -1.48
C LEU A 56 -10.45 11.49 -1.54
N GLU A 57 -9.44 12.30 -1.84
CA GLU A 57 -8.05 11.86 -1.85
C GLU A 57 -7.22 12.72 -0.90
N LEU A 58 -6.49 12.07 0.02
CA LEU A 58 -5.40 12.69 0.74
C LEU A 58 -4.07 12.29 0.10
N TYR A 59 -3.30 13.27 -0.37
CA TYR A 59 -1.96 13.07 -0.87
C TYR A 59 -0.91 13.48 0.16
N VAL A 60 -0.12 12.52 0.62
CA VAL A 60 1.00 12.72 1.55
C VAL A 60 2.30 12.69 0.75
N GLU A 61 2.73 13.86 0.26
CA GLU A 61 3.78 13.98 -0.75
C GLU A 61 5.14 13.45 -0.26
N ASN A 62 5.50 13.70 0.99
CA ASN A 62 6.80 13.33 1.56
C ASN A 62 7.05 11.82 1.62
N ILE A 63 5.98 11.02 1.61
CA ILE A 63 6.07 9.55 1.62
C ILE A 63 5.54 8.92 0.33
N GLY A 64 5.16 9.75 -0.66
CA GLY A 64 4.70 9.26 -1.95
C GLY A 64 3.42 8.44 -1.86
N LEU A 65 2.43 8.87 -1.07
CA LEU A 65 1.26 8.06 -0.75
C LEU A 65 -0.05 8.82 -0.97
N LYS A 66 -1.01 8.17 -1.63
CA LYS A 66 -2.39 8.64 -1.81
C LYS A 66 -3.35 7.74 -1.02
N LEU A 67 -4.21 8.34 -0.22
CA LEU A 67 -5.26 7.67 0.55
C LEU A 67 -6.61 8.06 -0.06
N LEU A 68 -7.35 7.09 -0.60
CA LEU A 68 -8.65 7.35 -1.20
C LEU A 68 -9.76 6.89 -0.27
N PHE A 69 -10.71 7.80 -0.03
CA PHE A 69 -11.83 7.60 0.87
C PHE A 69 -13.13 7.52 0.08
N CYS A 70 -14.03 6.68 0.56
CA CYS A 70 -15.41 6.64 0.08
C CYS A 70 -16.06 8.01 0.30
N SER A 71 -16.65 8.58 -0.75
CA SER A 71 -17.28 9.89 -0.68
C SER A 71 -18.41 9.98 0.36
N LYS A 72 -19.24 8.92 0.49
CA LYS A 72 -20.37 8.89 1.43
C LYS A 72 -19.96 8.52 2.85
N THR A 73 -19.20 7.45 3.01
CA THR A 73 -18.87 6.92 4.35
C THR A 73 -17.59 7.51 4.93
N GLN A 74 -16.82 8.24 4.12
CA GLN A 74 -15.55 8.85 4.53
C GLN A 74 -14.52 7.83 5.05
N GLN A 75 -14.69 6.56 4.69
CA GLN A 75 -13.83 5.47 5.09
C GLN A 75 -12.74 5.21 4.05
N LEU A 76 -11.52 4.96 4.52
CA LEU A 76 -10.35 4.65 3.70
C LEU A 76 -10.56 3.34 2.95
N ARG A 77 -10.59 3.40 1.61
CA ARG A 77 -10.78 2.24 0.74
C ARG A 77 -9.51 1.80 0.03
N ILE A 78 -8.68 2.76 -0.36
CA ILE A 78 -7.47 2.47 -1.14
C ILE A 78 -6.29 3.21 -0.53
N ILE A 79 -5.19 2.47 -0.36
CA ILE A 79 -3.89 3.01 -0.01
C ILE A 79 -2.99 2.81 -1.22
N LYS A 80 -2.68 3.89 -1.94
CA LYS A 80 -1.90 3.85 -3.17
C LYS A 80 -0.51 4.43 -2.93
N VAL A 81 0.51 3.60 -3.14
CA VAL A 81 1.90 4.07 -3.20
C VAL A 81 2.12 4.62 -4.61
N VAL A 82 2.41 5.91 -4.71
CA VAL A 82 2.69 6.59 -5.99
C VAL A 82 4.18 6.83 -6.22
N ASP A 83 5.00 6.81 -5.17
CA ASP A 83 6.45 6.92 -5.28
C ASP A 83 7.14 5.95 -4.31
N PHE A 84 7.63 4.83 -4.86
CA PHE A 84 8.32 3.78 -4.11
C PHE A 84 9.73 4.19 -3.65
N ASN A 85 10.28 5.32 -4.11
CA ASN A 85 11.56 5.84 -3.66
C ASN A 85 11.44 6.67 -2.37
N LYS A 86 10.22 7.03 -1.96
CA LYS A 86 9.97 7.83 -0.74
C LYS A 86 9.61 6.97 0.49
N ILE A 87 9.50 5.66 0.31
CA ILE A 87 9.03 4.75 1.36
C ILE A 87 9.70 3.37 1.29
N LYS A 88 9.99 2.79 2.45
CA LYS A 88 10.54 1.43 2.58
C LYS A 88 9.41 0.51 3.02
N ILE A 89 9.05 -0.43 2.15
CA ILE A 89 7.98 -1.38 2.37
C ILE A 89 8.56 -2.68 2.86
N VAL A 90 8.11 -3.13 4.03
CA VAL A 90 8.39 -4.46 4.53
C VAL A 90 7.11 -5.27 4.62
N THR A 91 7.19 -6.57 4.38
CA THR A 91 6.05 -7.48 4.56
C THR A 91 6.53 -8.83 5.07
N LYS A 92 5.60 -9.70 5.45
CA LYS A 92 5.92 -11.09 5.79
C LYS A 92 5.94 -11.90 4.49
N ARG A 93 7.02 -12.64 4.28
CA ARG A 93 7.13 -13.57 3.17
C ARG A 93 6.10 -14.69 3.34
N TYR A 94 5.35 -15.00 2.29
CA TYR A 94 4.29 -16.01 2.35
C TYR A 94 4.80 -17.39 2.78
N LEU A 95 5.94 -17.81 2.25
CA LEU A 95 6.49 -19.16 2.46
C LEU A 95 6.93 -19.47 3.91
N ASN A 96 7.44 -18.47 4.65
CA ASN A 96 8.08 -18.72 5.94
C ASN A 96 7.82 -17.63 7.00
N ASN A 97 6.86 -16.73 6.75
CA ASN A 97 6.48 -15.63 7.64
C ASN A 97 7.63 -14.70 8.10
N ARG A 98 8.81 -14.76 7.47
CA ARG A 98 9.92 -13.87 7.79
C ARG A 98 9.67 -12.47 7.24
N LYS A 99 10.00 -11.44 8.01
CA LYS A 99 9.97 -10.06 7.53
C LYS A 99 11.00 -9.88 6.43
N VAL A 100 10.58 -9.35 5.30
CA VAL A 100 11.42 -9.08 4.11
C VAL A 100 11.09 -7.70 3.56
N VAL A 101 12.07 -7.06 2.94
CA VAL A 101 11.87 -5.79 2.23
C VAL A 101 11.24 -6.09 0.89
N LEU A 102 10.01 -5.60 0.69
CA LEU A 102 9.31 -5.68 -0.58
C LEU A 102 9.80 -4.59 -1.53
N SER A 103 9.96 -3.36 -1.03
CA SER A 103 10.41 -2.21 -1.82
C SER A 103 11.24 -1.26 -0.97
N SER A 104 12.28 -0.68 -1.55
CA SER A 104 13.03 0.45 -0.98
C SER A 104 13.73 1.18 -2.13
N PRO A 105 14.32 2.37 -1.91
CA PRO A 105 15.09 3.07 -2.94
C PRO A 105 16.20 2.19 -3.54
N ASP A 106 16.80 1.34 -2.71
CA ASP A 106 17.86 0.41 -3.13
C ASP A 106 17.33 -0.90 -3.73
N ILE A 107 16.03 -1.19 -3.60
CA ILE A 107 15.40 -2.43 -4.05
C ILE A 107 14.24 -2.09 -4.98
N LYS A 108 14.52 -2.18 -6.29
CA LYS A 108 13.52 -1.92 -7.32
C LYS A 108 12.36 -2.92 -7.22
N LEU A 109 11.14 -2.40 -7.20
CA LEU A 109 9.93 -3.21 -7.22
C LEU A 109 9.68 -3.75 -8.63
N THR A 110 10.17 -4.95 -8.92
CA THR A 110 9.85 -5.69 -10.17
C THR A 110 8.78 -6.73 -9.91
N LEU A 111 8.06 -7.14 -10.96
CA LEU A 111 7.05 -8.21 -10.85
C LEU A 111 7.67 -9.50 -10.28
N ASP A 112 8.85 -9.89 -10.75
CA ASP A 112 9.56 -11.08 -10.26
C ASP A 112 9.88 -10.98 -8.77
N HIS A 113 10.34 -9.81 -8.29
CA HIS A 113 10.62 -9.60 -6.88
C HIS A 113 9.35 -9.69 -6.02
N VAL A 114 8.27 -9.06 -6.48
CA VAL A 114 6.95 -9.13 -5.85
C VAL A 114 6.48 -10.59 -5.74
N LEU A 115 6.55 -11.36 -6.83
CA LEU A 115 6.17 -12.77 -6.85
C LEU A 115 7.05 -13.64 -5.94
N ASN A 116 8.35 -13.36 -5.84
CA ASN A 116 9.27 -14.10 -4.96
C ASN A 116 9.06 -13.82 -3.46
N VAL A 117 8.58 -12.62 -3.12
CA VAL A 117 8.32 -12.18 -1.74
C VAL A 117 6.92 -12.58 -1.29
N ILE A 118 5.90 -12.23 -2.08
CA ILE A 118 4.50 -12.45 -1.74
C ILE A 118 4.08 -13.89 -2.10
N GLY A 119 4.82 -14.55 -2.99
CA GLY A 119 4.37 -15.78 -3.62
C GLY A 119 3.35 -15.49 -4.73
N PRO A 120 3.04 -16.48 -5.57
CA PRO A 120 1.88 -16.39 -6.43
C PRO A 120 0.61 -16.35 -5.57
N SER A 121 -0.40 -15.57 -5.97
CA SER A 121 -1.70 -15.55 -5.27
C SER A 121 -2.45 -16.89 -5.31
N TYR A 122 -1.94 -17.85 -6.09
CA TYR A 122 -2.44 -19.22 -6.19
C TYR A 122 -1.27 -20.17 -6.48
N GLU A 123 -1.22 -21.35 -5.86
CA GLU A 123 -0.21 -22.35 -6.20
C GLU A 123 -0.45 -22.88 -7.62
N GLY A 124 0.55 -22.74 -8.51
CA GLY A 124 0.49 -23.39 -9.81
C GLY A 124 0.79 -24.88 -9.68
N LYS A 125 0.00 -25.73 -10.33
CA LYS A 125 0.26 -27.17 -10.36
C LYS A 125 1.06 -27.52 -11.61
N PHE A 126 2.28 -28.00 -11.41
CA PHE A 126 3.05 -28.59 -12.51
C PHE A 126 2.45 -29.95 -12.88
N THR A 127 1.97 -30.09 -14.10
CA THR A 127 1.42 -31.36 -14.59
C THR A 127 2.47 -32.07 -15.44
N ARG A 128 3.10 -33.12 -14.87
CA ARG A 128 4.23 -33.84 -15.49
C ARG A 128 3.91 -34.39 -16.89
N ASN A 129 2.67 -34.81 -17.14
CA ASN A 129 2.22 -35.31 -18.44
C ASN A 129 2.17 -34.25 -19.53
N LYS A 130 1.95 -32.98 -19.17
CA LYS A 130 1.74 -31.90 -20.14
C LYS A 130 2.94 -30.97 -20.29
N LYS A 131 3.97 -31.14 -19.44
CA LYS A 131 5.21 -30.32 -19.39
C LYS A 131 4.97 -28.80 -19.36
N PHE A 132 3.81 -28.33 -18.91
CA PHE A 132 3.55 -26.90 -18.69
C PHE A 132 3.04 -26.65 -17.27
N TYR A 133 3.30 -25.44 -16.79
CA TYR A 133 2.90 -24.94 -15.48
C TYR A 133 1.59 -24.18 -15.62
N LEU A 134 0.54 -24.60 -14.91
CA LEU A 134 -0.79 -24.02 -15.04
C LEU A 134 -1.17 -23.27 -13.76
N HIS A 135 -1.45 -21.97 -13.89
CA HIS A 135 -2.13 -21.18 -12.87
C HIS A 135 -3.64 -21.25 -13.11
N HIS A 136 -4.37 -21.87 -12.18
CA HIS A 136 -5.82 -21.77 -12.15
C HIS A 136 -6.23 -20.57 -11.29
N TYR A 137 -6.94 -19.62 -11.87
CA TYR A 137 -7.72 -18.64 -11.12
C TYR A 137 -9.13 -19.21 -10.93
N PRO A 138 -9.66 -19.29 -9.70
CA PRO A 138 -11.07 -19.62 -9.52
C PRO A 138 -11.93 -18.52 -10.13
N VAL A 139 -12.95 -18.93 -10.90
CA VAL A 139 -14.02 -18.09 -11.42
C VAL A 139 -15.15 -18.05 -10.41
#